data_AF-D6GV62-F1
#
_entry.id   AF-D6GV62-F1
#
_cell.length_a   1.000
_cell.length_b   1.000
_cell.length_c   1.000
_cell.angle_alpha   90.00
_cell.angle_beta   90.00
_cell.angle_gamma   90.00
#
_symmetry.space_group_name_H-M   'P 1'
#
loop_
_entity.id
_entity.type
_entity.pdbx_description
1 polymer ?
#
loop_
_entity_poly.entity_id
_entity_poly.type
_entity_poly.pdbx_seq_one_letter_code
_entity_poly.pdbx_strand_id
1 'polypeptide(L)'
;MVEEIEKILNFERLSYQLYSKLSHIEKNRELKAKLLELSNLDKKHIKVWEKIYKDLGISTKPINNSLKVYSFLVIRRLLGRGLTLSLINSMENRKVSDLSKVFETIPLKQREEVVDYLVEELYQERLLKKESWEGGVLTHVRDIVFGMNDGLVEVLAAVAGFTGAIHDNLLIAVAGTIVGISGTISMAVGAYLSSKSEVDIDVDGINRLNLELQVAKERLKEDLKYKLNNYKSFVKDVESLIAELKLKKDPIYKVLEKEKDNPLMKFVGGETNVYQKDNNVNPLKDALYVGGFYIIGAIVPLISFFIGSVVKSNTYYNLIISVVLTVFVISITSLIIALNSNESPAKYISRALILSLTAALVTFLVGHAASVYLHLVI
;
A
#
# COMPACT_ATOMS: atom_id res chain seq x y z
N MET A 1 6.20 -4.54 -21.68
CA MET A 1 6.52 -5.99 -21.66
C MET A 1 7.85 -6.30 -20.99
N VAL A 2 9.01 -6.03 -21.60
CA VAL A 2 10.32 -6.44 -21.04
C VAL A 2 10.58 -5.86 -19.64
N GLU A 3 10.39 -4.55 -19.44
CA GLU A 3 10.57 -3.91 -18.13
C GLU A 3 9.59 -4.41 -17.06
N GLU A 4 8.36 -4.76 -17.42
CA GLU A 4 7.33 -5.20 -16.48
C GLU A 4 7.57 -6.65 -16.07
N ILE A 5 7.94 -7.48 -17.02
CA ILE A 5 8.38 -8.85 -16.76
C ILE A 5 9.65 -8.81 -15.89
N GLU A 6 10.59 -7.87 -16.15
CA GLU A 6 11.78 -7.58 -15.31
C GLU A 6 11.42 -7.23 -13.88
N LYS A 7 10.39 -6.42 -13.67
CA LYS A 7 9.88 -6.12 -12.32
C LYS A 7 9.40 -7.39 -11.63
N ILE A 8 8.62 -8.25 -12.28
CA ILE A 8 8.06 -9.47 -11.69
C ILE A 8 9.18 -10.41 -11.21
N LEU A 9 10.16 -10.72 -12.07
CA LEU A 9 11.28 -11.59 -11.68
C LEU A 9 12.11 -11.00 -10.52
N ASN A 10 12.30 -9.68 -10.50
CA ASN A 10 13.01 -9.03 -9.41
C ASN A 10 12.22 -9.01 -8.10
N PHE A 11 10.88 -8.94 -8.18
CA PHE A 11 10.00 -9.15 -7.03
C PHE A 11 10.14 -10.57 -6.49
N GLU A 12 10.07 -11.60 -7.33
CA GLU A 12 10.26 -12.99 -6.91
C GLU A 12 11.60 -13.20 -6.20
N ARG A 13 12.68 -12.63 -6.75
CA ARG A 13 14.01 -12.66 -6.13
C ARG A 13 14.03 -11.93 -4.78
N LEU A 14 13.32 -10.82 -4.66
CA LEU A 14 13.22 -10.06 -3.40
C LEU A 14 12.45 -10.85 -2.34
N SER A 15 11.25 -11.35 -2.68
CA SER A 15 10.40 -12.14 -1.78
C SER A 15 11.12 -13.42 -1.33
N TYR A 16 11.77 -14.15 -2.25
CA TYR A 16 12.62 -15.29 -1.91
C TYR A 16 13.69 -14.96 -0.86
N GLN A 17 14.48 -13.90 -1.11
CA GLN A 17 15.54 -13.49 -0.19
C GLN A 17 14.99 -13.03 1.16
N LEU A 18 13.85 -12.35 1.15
CA LEU A 18 13.20 -11.83 2.34
C LEU A 18 12.63 -12.95 3.20
N TYR A 19 11.81 -13.85 2.63
CA TYR A 19 11.25 -15.00 3.34
C TYR A 19 12.35 -15.93 3.86
N SER A 20 13.39 -16.15 3.06
CA SER A 20 14.54 -16.94 3.48
C SER A 20 15.19 -16.32 4.72
N LYS A 21 15.54 -15.03 4.71
CA LYS A 21 16.16 -14.39 5.88
C LYS A 21 15.23 -14.30 7.08
N LEU A 22 13.94 -13.99 6.88
CA LEU A 22 12.95 -13.93 7.96
C LEU A 22 12.78 -15.30 8.64
N SER A 23 12.77 -16.39 7.87
CA SER A 23 12.64 -17.74 8.44
C SER A 23 13.83 -18.14 9.33
N HIS A 24 15.04 -17.62 9.05
CA HIS A 24 16.23 -17.89 9.86
C HIS A 24 16.21 -17.17 11.20
N ILE A 25 15.58 -15.99 11.27
CA ILE A 25 15.49 -15.18 12.50
C ILE A 25 14.19 -15.41 13.28
N GLU A 26 13.18 -16.07 12.68
CA GLU A 26 11.88 -16.28 13.32
C GLU A 26 11.96 -17.37 14.41
N LYS A 27 11.40 -17.05 15.58
CA LYS A 27 11.39 -17.93 16.76
C LYS A 27 10.14 -18.80 16.81
N ASN A 28 9.01 -18.31 16.29
CA ASN A 28 7.77 -19.09 16.24
C ASN A 28 7.92 -20.21 15.18
N ARG A 29 7.74 -21.47 15.60
CA ARG A 29 7.91 -22.64 14.73
C ARG A 29 6.91 -22.68 13.58
N GLU A 30 5.67 -22.29 13.82
CA GLU A 30 4.61 -22.29 12.81
C GLU A 30 4.89 -21.23 11.74
N LEU A 31 5.19 -20.00 12.16
CA LEU A 31 5.50 -18.91 11.24
C LEU A 31 6.81 -19.16 10.47
N LYS A 32 7.80 -19.75 11.13
CA LYS A 32 9.04 -20.18 10.46
C LYS A 32 8.78 -21.21 9.36
N ALA A 33 7.94 -22.21 9.62
CA ALA A 33 7.58 -23.22 8.63
C ALA A 33 6.88 -22.59 7.42
N LYS A 34 5.94 -21.67 7.66
CA LYS A 34 5.24 -20.92 6.60
C LYS A 34 6.18 -20.05 5.77
N LEU A 35 7.09 -19.30 6.41
CA LEU A 35 8.09 -18.50 5.69
C LEU A 35 9.03 -19.38 4.84
N LEU A 36 9.37 -20.58 5.30
CA LEU A 36 10.16 -21.53 4.51
C LEU A 36 9.35 -22.09 3.32
N GLU A 37 8.07 -22.37 3.51
CA GLU A 37 7.17 -22.79 2.44
C GLU A 37 7.07 -21.72 1.35
N LEU A 38 6.82 -20.46 1.72
CA LEU A 38 6.78 -19.32 0.80
C LEU A 38 8.12 -19.13 0.08
N SER A 39 9.24 -19.17 0.81
CA SER A 39 10.58 -19.07 0.20
C SER A 39 10.84 -20.17 -0.83
N ASN A 40 10.43 -21.41 -0.56
CA ASN A 40 10.60 -22.51 -1.53
C ASN A 40 9.72 -22.35 -2.77
N LEU A 41 8.53 -21.77 -2.59
CA LEU A 41 7.58 -21.51 -3.66
C LEU A 41 8.11 -20.39 -4.58
N ASP A 42 8.56 -19.26 -4.05
CA ASP A 42 9.19 -18.19 -4.84
C ASP A 42 10.42 -18.69 -5.58
N LYS A 43 11.19 -19.61 -4.97
CA LYS A 43 12.34 -20.25 -5.65
C LYS A 43 11.92 -21.06 -6.88
N LYS A 44 10.74 -21.68 -6.87
CA LYS A 44 10.15 -22.35 -8.04
C LYS A 44 9.74 -21.31 -9.07
N HIS A 45 9.07 -20.24 -8.66
CA HIS A 45 8.62 -19.16 -9.53
C HIS A 45 9.76 -18.44 -10.24
N ILE A 46 10.88 -18.17 -9.55
CA ILE A 46 12.09 -17.62 -10.16
C ILE A 46 12.54 -18.46 -11.36
N LYS A 47 12.52 -19.80 -11.24
CA LYS A 47 12.93 -20.69 -12.33
C LYS A 47 11.96 -20.66 -13.52
N VAL A 48 10.66 -20.55 -13.26
CA VAL A 48 9.64 -20.41 -14.30
C VAL A 48 9.89 -19.13 -15.09
N TRP A 49 10.06 -18.00 -14.39
CA TRP A 49 10.36 -16.73 -15.03
C TRP A 49 11.71 -16.76 -15.75
N GLU A 50 12.79 -17.29 -15.17
CA GLU A 50 14.09 -17.40 -15.86
C GLU A 50 14.01 -18.21 -17.16
N LYS A 51 13.17 -19.25 -17.21
CA LYS A 51 12.88 -20.01 -18.43
C LYS A 51 12.11 -19.17 -19.46
N ILE A 52 11.03 -18.50 -19.05
CA ILE A 52 10.24 -17.62 -19.93
C ILE A 52 11.13 -16.53 -20.56
N TYR A 53 12.04 -15.93 -19.78
CA TYR A 53 12.97 -14.93 -20.30
C TYR A 53 13.94 -15.47 -21.33
N LYS A 54 14.49 -16.66 -21.06
CA LYS A 54 15.38 -17.33 -22.00
C LYS A 54 14.68 -17.60 -23.32
N ASP A 55 13.42 -18.04 -23.26
CA ASP A 55 12.61 -18.29 -24.45
C ASP A 55 12.26 -17.01 -25.22
N LEU A 56 12.16 -15.87 -24.52
CA LEU A 56 11.95 -14.54 -25.11
C LEU A 56 13.25 -13.86 -25.57
N GLY A 57 14.42 -14.47 -25.37
CA GLY A 57 15.71 -13.90 -25.73
C GLY A 57 16.16 -12.71 -24.87
N ILE A 58 15.57 -12.55 -23.67
CA ILE A 58 15.84 -11.43 -22.77
C ILE A 58 16.95 -11.82 -21.78
N SER A 59 18.02 -11.03 -21.72
CA SER A 59 19.09 -11.23 -20.72
C SER A 59 18.62 -10.77 -19.33
N THR A 60 18.66 -11.65 -18.34
CA THR A 60 18.38 -11.28 -16.94
C THR A 60 19.69 -10.94 -16.24
N LYS A 61 19.79 -9.73 -15.69
CA LYS A 61 20.86 -9.42 -14.72
C LYS A 61 20.30 -9.61 -13.30
N PRO A 62 21.02 -10.29 -12.40
CA PRO A 62 20.61 -10.36 -11.00
C PRO A 62 20.72 -8.96 -10.38
N ILE A 63 19.58 -8.40 -9.96
CA ILE A 63 19.56 -7.15 -9.20
C ILE A 63 19.91 -7.46 -7.74
N ASN A 64 20.81 -6.66 -7.18
CA ASN A 64 21.17 -6.76 -5.78
C ASN A 64 20.06 -6.15 -4.89
N ASN A 65 19.19 -6.99 -4.36
CA ASN A 65 18.09 -6.61 -3.47
C ASN A 65 18.49 -6.45 -1.99
N SER A 66 19.79 -6.54 -1.66
CA SER A 66 20.29 -6.52 -0.27
C SER A 66 19.83 -5.32 0.55
N LEU A 67 19.79 -4.11 -0.04
CA LEU A 67 19.35 -2.90 0.64
C LEU A 67 17.88 -3.00 1.06
N LYS A 68 16.99 -3.40 0.14
CA LYS A 68 15.56 -3.57 0.42
C LYS A 68 15.33 -4.64 1.50
N VAL A 69 15.99 -5.78 1.36
CA VAL A 69 15.93 -6.87 2.35
C VAL A 69 16.40 -6.38 3.73
N TYR A 70 17.51 -5.64 3.79
CA TYR A 70 18.01 -5.08 5.05
C TYR A 70 17.00 -4.12 5.69
N SER A 71 16.37 -3.23 4.91
CA SER A 71 15.35 -2.33 5.43
C SER A 71 14.13 -3.05 5.99
N PHE A 72 13.68 -4.16 5.38
CA PHE A 72 12.63 -4.99 5.98
C PHE A 72 13.07 -5.61 7.32
N LEU A 73 14.33 -6.04 7.45
CA LEU A 73 14.87 -6.57 8.71
C LEU A 73 14.95 -5.48 9.80
N VAL A 74 15.30 -4.26 9.43
CA VAL A 74 15.29 -3.10 10.34
C VAL A 74 13.86 -2.82 10.81
N ILE A 75 12.88 -2.75 9.91
CA ILE A 75 11.47 -2.58 10.27
C ILE A 75 10.97 -3.72 11.17
N ARG A 76 11.35 -4.96 10.86
CA ARG A 76 11.01 -6.13 11.67
C ARG A 76 11.50 -6.02 13.10
N ARG A 77 12.65 -5.36 13.31
CA ARG A 77 13.24 -5.11 14.64
C ARG A 77 12.62 -3.91 15.35
N LEU A 78 12.36 -2.82 14.64
CA LEU A 78 11.87 -1.57 15.23
C LEU A 78 10.36 -1.56 15.46
N LEU A 79 9.59 -2.01 14.47
CA LEU A 79 8.13 -1.86 14.42
C LEU A 79 7.40 -3.21 14.57
N GLY A 80 8.15 -4.32 14.65
CA GLY A 80 7.64 -5.64 14.97
C GLY A 80 7.12 -6.44 13.77
N ARG A 81 6.51 -7.59 14.07
CA ARG A 81 6.12 -8.60 13.07
C ARG A 81 4.89 -8.19 12.26
N GLY A 82 3.88 -7.61 12.93
CA GLY A 82 2.63 -7.20 12.29
C GLY A 82 2.89 -6.28 11.09
N LEU A 83 3.56 -5.15 11.31
CA LEU A 83 3.86 -4.20 10.23
C LEU A 83 4.70 -4.85 9.13
N THR A 84 5.71 -5.65 9.48
CA THR A 84 6.55 -6.32 8.47
C THR A 84 5.72 -7.22 7.56
N LEU A 85 4.83 -8.03 8.14
CA LEU A 85 3.97 -8.94 7.37
C LEU A 85 2.95 -8.18 6.52
N SER A 86 2.42 -7.06 7.02
CA SER A 86 1.54 -6.18 6.23
C SER A 86 2.25 -5.55 5.03
N LEU A 87 3.49 -5.05 5.21
CA LEU A 87 4.26 -4.50 4.11
C LEU A 87 4.58 -5.56 3.05
N ILE A 88 4.90 -6.78 3.49
CA ILE A 88 5.07 -7.94 2.59
C ILE A 88 3.78 -8.22 1.82
N ASN A 89 2.64 -8.31 2.51
CA ASN A 89 1.35 -8.56 1.87
C ASN A 89 0.98 -7.46 0.85
N SER A 90 1.27 -6.21 1.17
CA SER A 90 1.08 -5.06 0.26
C SER A 90 1.99 -5.11 -0.97
N MET A 91 3.17 -5.73 -0.83
CA MET A 91 4.09 -5.96 -1.94
C MET A 91 3.59 -7.10 -2.84
N GLU A 92 3.12 -8.22 -2.27
CA GLU A 92 2.58 -9.35 -3.03
C GLU A 92 1.30 -8.97 -3.80
N ASN A 93 0.37 -8.24 -3.17
CA ASN A 93 -0.85 -7.75 -3.86
C ASN A 93 -0.54 -6.91 -5.11
N ARG A 94 0.57 -6.15 -5.08
CA ARG A 94 1.00 -5.34 -6.23
C ARG A 94 1.55 -6.19 -7.37
N LYS A 95 2.20 -7.31 -7.05
CA LYS A 95 2.75 -8.24 -8.05
C LYS A 95 1.65 -8.80 -8.96
N VAL A 96 0.54 -9.22 -8.35
CA VAL A 96 -0.66 -9.70 -9.09
C VAL A 96 -1.23 -8.61 -10.00
N SER A 97 -1.31 -7.36 -9.51
CA SER A 97 -1.77 -6.21 -10.29
C SER A 97 -0.84 -5.82 -11.44
N ASP A 98 0.48 -5.91 -11.26
CA ASP A 98 1.43 -5.61 -12.32
C ASP A 98 1.43 -6.70 -13.40
N LEU A 99 1.21 -7.96 -13.02
CA LEU A 99 1.10 -9.06 -13.96
C LEU A 99 -0.19 -9.00 -14.79
N SER A 100 -1.32 -8.57 -14.22
CA SER A 100 -2.58 -8.46 -14.98
C SER A 100 -2.48 -7.49 -16.16
N LYS A 101 -1.63 -6.46 -16.06
CA LYS A 101 -1.39 -5.47 -17.14
C LYS A 101 -0.65 -6.06 -18.35
N VAL A 102 0.17 -7.09 -18.13
CA VAL A 102 1.04 -7.66 -19.17
C VAL A 102 0.62 -9.04 -19.62
N PHE A 103 -0.30 -9.69 -18.91
CA PHE A 103 -0.72 -11.07 -19.17
C PHE A 103 -1.11 -11.31 -20.64
N GLU A 104 -1.91 -10.41 -21.23
CA GLU A 104 -2.34 -10.54 -22.63
C GLU A 104 -1.19 -10.43 -23.64
N THR A 105 -0.11 -9.74 -23.26
CA THR A 105 1.05 -9.51 -24.13
C THR A 105 1.98 -10.72 -24.18
N ILE A 106 1.87 -11.67 -23.24
CA ILE A 106 2.68 -12.88 -23.19
C ILE A 106 2.30 -13.82 -24.34
N PRO A 107 3.26 -14.39 -25.10
CA PRO A 107 2.94 -15.27 -26.21
C PRO A 107 2.22 -16.55 -25.72
N LEU A 108 1.29 -17.05 -26.54
CA LEU A 108 0.43 -18.20 -26.21
C LEU A 108 1.21 -19.42 -25.70
N LYS A 109 2.40 -19.67 -26.27
CA LYS A 109 3.26 -20.80 -25.91
C LYS A 109 3.69 -20.79 -24.44
N GLN A 110 3.84 -19.61 -23.83
CA GLN A 110 4.26 -19.45 -22.44
C GLN A 110 3.08 -19.16 -21.49
N ARG A 111 1.87 -18.93 -22.00
CA ARG A 111 0.72 -18.54 -21.16
C ARG A 111 0.32 -19.63 -20.18
N GLU A 112 0.40 -20.90 -20.55
CA GLU A 112 0.05 -22.01 -19.66
C GLU A 112 0.92 -22.01 -18.38
N GLU A 113 2.24 -21.85 -18.52
CA GLU A 113 3.17 -21.75 -17.39
C GLU A 113 2.90 -20.51 -16.52
N VAL A 114 2.47 -19.41 -17.13
CA VAL A 114 2.10 -18.18 -16.42
C VAL A 114 0.77 -18.31 -15.71
N VAL A 115 -0.19 -19.05 -16.28
CA VAL A 115 -1.47 -19.35 -15.62
C VAL A 115 -1.23 -20.21 -14.39
N ASP A 116 -0.42 -21.26 -14.48
CA ASP A 116 -0.06 -22.10 -13.32
C ASP A 116 0.60 -21.28 -12.22
N TYR A 117 1.56 -20.42 -12.59
CA TYR A 117 2.18 -19.45 -11.67
C TYR A 117 1.13 -18.54 -11.01
N LEU A 118 0.24 -17.93 -11.79
CA LEU A 118 -0.80 -17.01 -11.30
C LEU A 118 -1.74 -17.68 -10.31
N VAL A 119 -2.08 -18.94 -10.55
CA VAL A 119 -2.96 -19.70 -9.68
C VAL A 119 -2.30 -19.99 -8.33
N GLU A 120 -1.01 -20.35 -8.34
CA GLU A 120 -0.22 -20.49 -7.12
C GLU A 120 -0.13 -19.16 -6.36
N GLU A 121 0.11 -18.06 -7.07
CA GLU A 121 0.23 -16.71 -6.51
C GLU A 121 -1.09 -16.24 -5.87
N LEU A 122 -2.21 -16.36 -6.59
CA LEU A 122 -3.53 -16.03 -6.07
C LEU A 122 -3.91 -16.90 -4.86
N TYR A 123 -3.46 -18.15 -4.84
CA TYR A 123 -3.64 -19.03 -3.69
C TYR A 123 -2.81 -18.57 -2.48
N GLN A 124 -1.56 -18.13 -2.69
CA GLN A 124 -0.73 -17.56 -1.64
C GLN A 124 -1.31 -16.27 -1.07
N GLU A 125 -1.76 -15.34 -1.92
CA GLU A 125 -2.42 -14.10 -1.50
C GLU A 125 -3.60 -14.40 -0.56
N ARG A 126 -4.41 -15.41 -0.90
CA ARG A 126 -5.57 -15.83 -0.10
C ARG A 126 -5.16 -16.44 1.24
N LEU A 127 -4.07 -17.20 1.28
CA LEU A 127 -3.52 -17.71 2.55
C LEU A 127 -3.00 -16.57 3.42
N LEU A 128 -2.27 -15.63 2.83
CA LEU A 128 -1.73 -14.47 3.53
C LEU A 128 -2.84 -13.53 4.04
N LYS A 129 -3.95 -13.35 3.29
CA LYS A 129 -5.13 -12.59 3.74
C LYS A 129 -5.89 -13.25 4.88
N LYS A 130 -6.02 -14.59 4.87
CA LYS A 130 -6.71 -15.31 5.94
C LYS A 130 -5.87 -15.40 7.22
N GLU A 131 -4.55 -15.45 7.05
CA GLU A 131 -3.59 -15.39 8.15
C GLU A 131 -3.09 -13.99 8.46
N SER A 132 -3.54 -12.95 7.75
CA SER A 132 -3.28 -11.56 8.09
C SER A 132 -4.14 -11.21 9.31
N TRP A 133 -3.71 -11.78 10.43
CA TRP A 133 -3.84 -11.38 11.82
C TRP A 133 -5.03 -10.44 12.05
N GLU A 134 -6.12 -11.00 12.60
CA GLU A 134 -7.25 -10.26 13.16
C GLU A 134 -6.77 -9.01 13.93
N GLY A 135 -7.21 -7.82 13.51
CA GLY A 135 -6.84 -6.53 14.10
C GLY A 135 -5.77 -5.82 13.27
N GLY A 136 -6.15 -5.03 12.26
CA GLY A 136 -6.63 -3.68 12.49
C GLY A 136 -5.45 -2.74 12.78
N VAL A 137 -5.18 -1.80 11.86
CA VAL A 137 -4.13 -0.73 11.80
C VAL A 137 -3.32 -0.81 10.50
N LEU A 138 -3.13 -2.01 9.94
CA LEU A 138 -2.14 -2.24 8.88
C LEU A 138 -2.67 -2.30 7.44
N THR A 139 -3.99 -2.21 7.25
CA THR A 139 -4.62 -1.91 5.94
C THR A 139 -4.47 -0.43 5.57
N HIS A 140 -4.22 0.44 6.56
CA HIS A 140 -4.16 1.89 6.41
C HIS A 140 -2.74 2.44 6.52
N VAL A 141 -1.70 1.62 6.27
CA VAL A 141 -0.30 2.09 6.33
C VAL A 141 -0.09 3.33 5.46
N ARG A 142 -0.74 3.39 4.29
CA ARG A 142 -0.72 4.57 3.44
C ARG A 142 -1.28 5.79 4.16
N ASP A 143 -2.47 5.69 4.74
CA ASP A 143 -3.19 6.80 5.36
C ASP A 143 -2.48 7.28 6.65
N ILE A 144 -1.95 6.33 7.42
CA ILE A 144 -1.11 6.56 8.59
C ILE A 144 0.14 7.37 8.22
N VAL A 145 0.89 6.89 7.21
CA VAL A 145 2.13 7.55 6.83
C VAL A 145 1.85 8.89 6.16
N PHE A 146 0.77 8.98 5.37
CA PHE A 146 0.33 10.22 4.75
C PHE A 146 -0.01 11.28 5.79
N GLY A 147 -0.86 10.96 6.77
CA GLY A 147 -1.19 11.88 7.87
C GLY A 147 0.04 12.30 8.66
N MET A 148 0.91 11.35 9.05
CA MET A 148 2.13 11.67 9.81
C MET A 148 3.10 12.58 9.04
N ASN A 149 3.36 12.29 7.77
CA ASN A 149 4.25 13.11 6.96
C ASN A 149 3.72 14.53 6.77
N ASP A 150 2.41 14.67 6.57
CA ASP A 150 1.81 15.98 6.37
C ASP A 150 1.89 16.85 7.63
N GLY A 151 1.55 16.27 8.80
CA GLY A 151 1.71 16.96 10.08
C GLY A 151 3.17 17.33 10.39
N LEU A 152 4.13 16.46 10.05
CA LEU A 152 5.56 16.75 10.20
C LEU A 152 6.01 17.93 9.34
N VAL A 153 5.59 17.97 8.07
CA VAL A 153 6.03 18.98 7.11
C VAL A 153 5.33 20.31 7.35
N GLU A 154 4.01 20.30 7.51
CA GLU A 154 3.21 21.51 7.69
C GLU A 154 3.60 22.24 8.98
N VAL A 155 3.68 21.53 10.10
CA VAL A 155 4.00 22.16 11.38
C VAL A 155 5.47 22.55 11.44
N LEU A 156 6.41 21.77 10.86
CA LEU A 156 7.80 22.21 10.73
C LEU A 156 7.91 23.51 9.93
N ALA A 157 7.20 23.59 8.80
CA ALA A 157 7.22 24.78 7.96
C ALA A 157 6.61 25.98 8.70
N ALA A 158 5.50 25.80 9.43
CA ALA A 158 4.91 26.85 10.24
C ALA A 158 5.87 27.36 11.33
N VAL A 159 6.44 26.48 12.15
CA VAL A 159 7.36 26.91 13.23
C VAL A 159 8.67 27.49 12.68
N ALA A 160 9.14 27.04 11.52
CA ALA A 160 10.26 27.68 10.82
C ALA A 160 9.91 29.11 10.41
N GLY A 161 8.72 29.33 9.83
CA GLY A 161 8.22 30.66 9.51
C GLY A 161 8.09 31.55 10.75
N PHE A 162 7.48 31.04 11.83
CA PHE A 162 7.37 31.78 13.08
C PHE A 162 8.73 32.11 13.68
N THR A 163 9.70 31.20 13.65
CA THR A 163 11.07 31.46 14.13
C THR A 163 11.78 32.54 13.31
N GLY A 164 11.44 32.68 12.02
CA GLY A 164 11.93 33.78 11.19
C GLY A 164 11.42 35.14 11.64
N ALA A 165 10.23 35.19 12.26
CA ALA A 165 9.54 36.43 12.62
C ALA A 165 9.51 36.76 14.13
N ILE A 166 9.61 35.76 15.00
CA ILE A 166 9.32 35.82 16.44
C ILE A 166 10.50 35.20 17.21
N HIS A 167 10.90 35.82 18.32
CA HIS A 167 12.01 35.37 19.18
C HIS A 167 11.57 34.75 20.52
N ASP A 168 10.28 34.43 20.67
CA ASP A 168 9.71 33.78 21.85
C ASP A 168 9.30 32.32 21.55
N ASN A 169 9.93 31.37 22.27
CA ASN A 169 9.67 29.94 22.11
C ASN A 169 8.23 29.53 22.48
N LEU A 170 7.64 30.15 23.50
CA LEU A 170 6.29 29.84 23.95
C LEU A 170 5.27 30.30 22.90
N LEU A 171 5.45 31.51 22.34
CA LEU A 171 4.59 32.00 21.27
C LEU A 171 4.67 31.11 20.03
N ILE A 172 5.88 30.69 19.63
CA ILE A 172 6.06 29.76 18.50
C ILE A 172 5.38 28.40 18.79
N ALA A 173 5.55 27.85 20.00
CA ALA A 173 4.95 26.59 20.39
C ALA A 173 3.41 26.66 20.39
N VAL A 174 2.83 27.73 20.93
CA VAL A 174 1.37 27.94 20.96
C VAL A 174 0.82 28.13 19.55
N ALA A 175 1.44 28.99 18.73
CA ALA A 175 1.04 29.21 17.34
C ALA A 175 1.13 27.92 16.51
N GLY A 176 2.24 27.19 16.65
CA GLY A 176 2.42 25.90 15.99
C GLY A 176 1.44 24.82 16.47
N THR A 177 1.05 24.84 17.75
CA THR A 177 0.00 23.94 18.27
C THR A 177 -1.37 24.26 17.65
N ILE A 178 -1.71 25.55 17.50
CA ILE A 178 -2.96 25.96 16.83
C ILE A 178 -2.97 25.47 15.38
N VAL A 179 -1.85 25.65 14.65
CA VAL A 179 -1.69 25.13 13.28
C VAL A 179 -1.85 23.61 13.27
N GLY A 180 -1.17 22.89 14.17
CA GLY A 180 -1.25 21.43 14.24
C GLY A 180 -2.66 20.91 14.52
N ILE A 181 -3.42 21.53 15.43
CA ILE A 181 -4.81 21.14 15.73
C ILE A 181 -5.72 21.46 14.54
N SER A 182 -5.58 22.64 13.95
CA SER A 182 -6.35 23.04 12.77
C SER A 182 -6.12 22.10 11.59
N GLY A 183 -4.85 21.80 11.30
CA GLY A 183 -4.45 20.86 10.26
C GLY A 183 -4.95 19.45 10.51
N THR A 184 -4.92 18.98 11.77
CA THR A 184 -5.46 17.67 12.17
C THR A 184 -6.94 17.54 11.80
N ILE A 185 -7.75 18.53 12.15
CA ILE A 185 -9.19 18.54 11.86
C ILE A 185 -9.43 18.61 10.35
N SER A 186 -8.69 19.49 9.66
CA SER A 186 -8.79 19.65 8.20
C SER A 186 -8.48 18.35 7.46
N MET A 187 -7.37 17.68 7.81
CA MET A 187 -6.96 16.42 7.20
C MET A 187 -7.90 15.26 7.53
N ALA A 188 -8.41 15.18 8.77
CA ALA A 188 -9.40 14.17 9.14
C ALA A 188 -10.70 14.32 8.33
N VAL A 189 -11.20 15.56 8.20
CA VAL A 189 -12.39 15.85 7.38
C VAL A 189 -12.13 15.54 5.90
N GLY A 190 -10.98 15.94 5.37
CA GLY A 190 -10.59 15.64 3.99
C GLY A 190 -10.52 14.14 3.70
N ALA A 191 -9.92 13.37 4.61
CA ALA A 191 -9.84 11.91 4.51
C ALA A 191 -11.23 11.25 4.58
N TYR A 192 -12.10 11.70 5.49
CA TYR A 192 -13.49 11.22 5.58
C TYR A 192 -14.23 11.44 4.26
N LEU A 193 -14.20 12.68 3.75
CA LEU A 193 -14.92 13.04 2.52
C LEU A 193 -14.38 12.26 1.32
N SER A 194 -13.05 12.17 1.18
CA SER A 194 -12.42 11.42 0.10
C SER A 194 -12.80 9.94 0.12
N SER A 195 -12.69 9.28 1.27
CA SER A 195 -13.03 7.86 1.42
C SER A 195 -14.54 7.61 1.22
N LYS A 196 -15.38 8.52 1.73
CA LYS A 196 -16.83 8.46 1.51
C LYS A 196 -17.20 8.60 0.04
N SER A 197 -16.56 9.52 -0.69
CA SER A 197 -16.77 9.68 -2.13
C SER A 197 -16.30 8.46 -2.92
N GLU A 198 -15.16 7.86 -2.58
CA GLU A 198 -14.67 6.63 -3.21
C GLU A 198 -15.68 5.49 -3.04
N VAL A 199 -16.17 5.31 -1.81
CA VAL A 199 -17.21 4.33 -1.48
C VAL A 199 -18.51 4.55 -2.27
N ASP A 200 -18.95 5.79 -2.41
CA ASP A 200 -20.19 6.10 -3.12
C ASP A 200 -20.02 5.87 -4.64
N ILE A 201 -18.87 6.22 -5.22
CA ILE A 201 -18.52 5.95 -6.63
C ILE A 201 -18.47 4.44 -6.90
N ASP A 202 -17.85 3.66 -6.01
CA ASP A 202 -17.77 2.20 -6.16
C ASP A 202 -19.13 1.54 -6.11
N VAL A 203 -20.00 1.97 -5.19
CA VAL A 203 -21.37 1.47 -5.07
C VAL A 203 -22.17 1.77 -6.34
N ASP A 204 -22.07 2.98 -6.88
CA ASP A 204 -22.74 3.35 -8.12
C ASP A 204 -22.23 2.55 -9.32
N GLY A 205 -20.91 2.32 -9.40
CA GLY A 205 -20.28 1.47 -10.41
C GLY A 205 -20.77 0.02 -10.35
N ILE A 206 -20.85 -0.56 -9.15
CA ILE A 206 -21.36 -1.91 -8.92
C ILE A 206 -22.85 -2.01 -9.29
N ASN A 207 -23.67 -1.04 -8.88
CA ASN A 207 -25.09 -1.00 -9.22
C ASN A 207 -25.30 -0.95 -10.73
N ARG A 208 -24.48 -0.16 -11.44
CA ARG A 208 -24.51 -0.10 -12.91
C ARG A 208 -24.14 -1.44 -13.54
N LEU A 209 -23.05 -2.10 -13.09
CA LEU A 209 -22.66 -3.41 -13.59
C LEU A 209 -23.74 -4.48 -13.34
N ASN A 210 -24.33 -4.50 -12.15
CA ASN A 210 -25.43 -5.41 -11.82
C ASN A 210 -26.66 -5.14 -12.71
N LEU A 211 -26.98 -3.88 -13.01
CA LEU A 211 -28.04 -3.52 -13.96
C LEU A 211 -27.71 -3.98 -15.38
N GLU A 212 -26.48 -3.77 -15.86
CA GLU A 212 -26.03 -4.24 -17.18
C GLU A 212 -26.13 -5.77 -17.28
N LEU A 213 -25.74 -6.50 -16.24
CA LEU A 213 -25.90 -7.97 -16.15
C LEU A 213 -27.38 -8.39 -16.13
N GLN A 214 -28.23 -7.66 -15.40
CA GLN A 214 -29.67 -7.93 -15.35
C GLN A 214 -30.32 -7.68 -16.71
N VAL A 215 -30.02 -6.57 -17.37
CA VAL A 215 -30.51 -6.23 -18.71
C VAL A 215 -30.02 -7.25 -19.73
N ALA A 216 -28.74 -7.63 -19.69
CA ALA A 216 -28.19 -8.68 -20.52
C ALA A 216 -28.93 -10.00 -20.29
N LYS A 217 -29.18 -10.40 -19.04
CA LYS A 217 -29.93 -11.61 -18.69
C LYS A 217 -31.36 -11.58 -19.20
N GLU A 218 -32.09 -10.49 -19.02
CA GLU A 218 -33.49 -10.37 -19.49
C GLU A 218 -33.58 -10.35 -21.01
N ARG A 219 -32.67 -9.63 -21.69
CA ARG A 219 -32.63 -9.60 -23.16
C ARG A 219 -32.17 -10.92 -23.76
N LEU A 220 -31.19 -11.58 -23.12
CA LEU A 220 -30.80 -12.94 -23.47
C LEU A 220 -31.96 -13.91 -23.23
N LYS A 221 -32.77 -13.78 -22.17
CA LYS A 221 -33.97 -14.63 -21.98
C LYS A 221 -34.99 -14.46 -23.10
N GLU A 222 -35.23 -13.23 -23.57
CA GLU A 222 -36.11 -12.95 -24.70
C GLU A 222 -35.59 -13.56 -26.01
N ASP A 223 -34.29 -13.38 -26.32
CA ASP A 223 -33.65 -13.99 -27.50
C ASP A 223 -33.50 -15.53 -27.36
N LEU A 224 -33.35 -16.05 -26.14
CA LEU A 224 -33.22 -17.48 -25.84
C LEU A 224 -34.53 -18.24 -26.02
N LYS A 225 -35.67 -17.56 -25.92
CA LYS A 225 -36.97 -18.12 -26.33
C LYS A 225 -36.96 -18.53 -27.81
N TYR A 226 -36.05 -17.96 -28.61
CA TYR A 226 -35.86 -18.24 -30.04
C TYR A 226 -34.69 -19.20 -30.37
N LYS A 227 -33.68 -19.39 -29.50
CA LYS A 227 -32.45 -20.18 -29.75
C LYS A 227 -32.06 -21.14 -28.60
N LEU A 228 -33.02 -21.93 -28.13
CA LEU A 228 -33.01 -22.61 -26.82
C LEU A 228 -31.96 -23.73 -26.57
N ASN A 229 -31.10 -24.12 -27.53
CA ASN A 229 -30.11 -25.20 -27.32
C ASN A 229 -28.71 -24.75 -26.86
N ASN A 230 -28.22 -23.58 -27.28
CA ASN A 230 -26.79 -23.27 -27.10
C ASN A 230 -26.44 -22.71 -25.71
N TYR A 231 -27.33 -22.00 -25.03
CA TYR A 231 -27.03 -21.43 -23.70
C TYR A 231 -27.14 -22.45 -22.57
N LYS A 232 -28.14 -23.35 -22.63
CA LYS A 232 -28.22 -24.48 -21.70
C LYS A 232 -27.02 -25.41 -21.86
N SER A 233 -26.50 -25.57 -23.09
CA SER A 233 -25.22 -26.24 -23.33
C SER A 233 -24.10 -25.47 -22.62
N PHE A 234 -23.92 -24.18 -22.90
CA PHE A 234 -22.84 -23.38 -22.32
C PHE A 234 -22.76 -23.39 -20.79
N VAL A 235 -23.89 -23.20 -20.09
CA VAL A 235 -23.90 -23.25 -18.61
C VAL A 235 -23.52 -24.65 -18.12
N LYS A 236 -24.07 -25.69 -18.76
CA LYS A 236 -23.76 -27.09 -18.43
C LYS A 236 -22.31 -27.46 -18.75
N ASP A 237 -21.75 -26.90 -19.82
CA ASP A 237 -20.36 -27.07 -20.25
C ASP A 237 -19.43 -26.42 -19.20
N VAL A 238 -19.75 -25.21 -18.73
CA VAL A 238 -19.00 -24.54 -17.65
C VAL A 238 -19.11 -25.29 -16.32
N GLU A 239 -20.29 -25.73 -15.92
CA GLU A 239 -20.48 -26.55 -14.71
C GLU A 239 -19.71 -27.88 -14.79
N SER A 240 -19.73 -28.54 -15.97
CA SER A 240 -19.01 -29.79 -16.19
C SER A 240 -17.49 -29.59 -16.16
N LEU A 241 -17.00 -28.47 -16.69
CA LEU A 241 -15.59 -28.11 -16.63
C LEU A 241 -15.14 -27.86 -15.19
N ILE A 242 -15.95 -27.15 -14.38
CA ILE A 242 -15.66 -26.94 -12.96
C ILE A 242 -15.62 -28.28 -12.20
N ALA A 243 -16.54 -29.20 -12.49
CA ALA A 243 -16.55 -30.54 -11.91
C ALA A 243 -15.34 -31.39 -12.35
N GLU A 244 -14.91 -31.26 -13.60
CA GLU A 244 -13.70 -31.90 -14.12
C GLU A 244 -12.43 -31.34 -13.44
N LEU A 245 -12.33 -30.03 -13.29
CA LEU A 245 -11.23 -29.36 -12.57
C LEU A 245 -11.16 -29.84 -11.11
N LYS A 246 -12.31 -30.03 -10.46
CA LYS A 246 -12.38 -30.64 -9.11
C LYS A 246 -11.82 -32.07 -9.09
N LEU A 247 -12.22 -32.90 -10.04
CA LEU A 247 -11.76 -34.30 -10.14
C LEU A 247 -10.27 -34.39 -10.43
N LYS A 248 -9.76 -33.51 -11.29
CA LYS A 248 -8.33 -33.41 -11.64
C LYS A 248 -7.48 -32.80 -10.53
N LYS A 249 -8.09 -32.32 -9.43
CA LYS A 249 -7.42 -31.54 -8.37
C LYS A 249 -6.65 -30.36 -8.93
N ASP A 250 -7.21 -29.73 -9.95
CA ASP A 250 -6.60 -28.62 -10.65
C ASP A 250 -6.34 -27.46 -9.66
N PRO A 251 -5.17 -26.81 -9.71
CA PRO A 251 -4.87 -25.66 -8.88
C PRO A 251 -5.94 -24.55 -8.95
N ILE A 252 -6.56 -24.34 -10.11
CA ILE A 252 -7.61 -23.32 -10.33
C ILE A 252 -8.81 -23.60 -9.44
N TYR A 253 -9.19 -24.87 -9.28
CA TYR A 253 -10.32 -25.25 -8.44
C TYR A 253 -10.06 -24.89 -6.96
N LYS A 254 -8.82 -24.98 -6.46
CA LYS A 254 -8.49 -24.59 -5.07
C LYS A 254 -8.67 -23.09 -4.83
N VAL A 255 -8.41 -22.27 -5.85
CA VAL A 255 -8.68 -20.83 -5.80
C VAL A 255 -10.19 -20.62 -5.74
N LEU A 256 -10.96 -21.23 -6.66
CA LEU A 256 -12.41 -21.11 -6.74
C LEU A 256 -13.17 -21.62 -5.50
N GLU A 257 -12.77 -22.74 -4.90
CA GLU A 257 -13.47 -23.37 -3.77
C GLU A 257 -13.29 -22.61 -2.44
N LYS A 258 -12.14 -21.97 -2.22
CA LYS A 258 -11.84 -21.30 -0.94
C LYS A 258 -12.64 -20.02 -0.70
N GLU A 259 -13.41 -19.56 -1.67
CA GLU A 259 -14.09 -18.27 -1.63
C GLU A 259 -15.59 -18.47 -1.88
N LYS A 260 -16.38 -18.48 -0.80
CA LYS A 260 -17.85 -18.60 -0.87
C LYS A 260 -18.53 -17.50 -1.68
N ASP A 261 -17.84 -16.37 -1.88
CA ASP A 261 -18.33 -15.19 -2.57
C ASP A 261 -17.67 -14.94 -3.94
N ASN A 262 -17.05 -15.96 -4.56
CA ASN A 262 -16.41 -15.78 -5.86
C ASN A 262 -17.43 -15.34 -6.94
N PRO A 263 -17.21 -14.19 -7.60
CA PRO A 263 -18.14 -13.65 -8.59
C PRO A 263 -18.48 -14.64 -9.72
N LEU A 264 -17.48 -15.41 -10.15
CA LEU A 264 -17.63 -16.39 -11.24
C LEU A 264 -18.52 -17.58 -10.81
N MET A 265 -18.35 -18.07 -9.58
CA MET A 265 -19.19 -19.14 -9.02
C MET A 265 -20.65 -18.69 -8.84
N LYS A 266 -20.86 -17.45 -8.39
CA LYS A 266 -22.20 -16.84 -8.25
C LYS A 266 -22.88 -16.64 -9.60
N PHE A 267 -22.15 -16.12 -10.58
CA PHE A 267 -22.64 -15.95 -11.94
C PHE A 267 -23.03 -17.29 -12.59
N VAL A 268 -22.17 -18.31 -12.49
CA VAL A 268 -22.45 -19.66 -12.99
C VAL A 268 -23.62 -20.31 -12.26
N GLY A 269 -23.75 -20.07 -10.94
CA GLY A 269 -24.90 -20.47 -10.13
C GLY A 269 -26.20 -19.71 -10.42
N GLY A 270 -26.18 -18.72 -11.32
CA GLY A 270 -27.37 -17.98 -11.79
C GLY A 270 -27.71 -16.71 -11.00
N GLU A 271 -26.88 -16.32 -10.04
CA GLU A 271 -27.02 -15.07 -9.28
C GLU A 271 -26.68 -13.86 -10.16
N THR A 272 -27.41 -12.76 -9.98
CA THR A 272 -27.18 -11.48 -10.71
C THR A 272 -26.48 -10.42 -9.86
N ASN A 273 -26.47 -10.58 -8.53
CA ASN A 273 -25.69 -9.74 -7.62
C ASN A 273 -24.31 -10.35 -7.40
N VAL A 274 -23.55 -10.33 -8.49
CA VAL A 274 -22.25 -10.99 -8.59
C VAL A 274 -21.15 -10.14 -7.93
N TYR A 275 -21.25 -8.82 -8.06
CA TYR A 275 -20.33 -7.87 -7.45
C TYR A 275 -20.91 -7.35 -6.13
N GLN A 276 -20.12 -7.44 -5.07
CA GLN A 276 -20.45 -6.89 -3.77
C GLN A 276 -19.50 -5.75 -3.43
N LYS A 277 -20.02 -4.78 -2.67
CA LYS A 277 -19.23 -3.69 -2.12
C LYS A 277 -18.07 -4.24 -1.30
N ASP A 278 -16.87 -3.69 -1.48
CA ASP A 278 -15.78 -3.97 -0.58
C ASP A 278 -16.11 -3.41 0.81
N ASN A 279 -16.36 -4.30 1.77
CA ASN A 279 -16.67 -3.91 3.15
C ASN A 279 -15.42 -3.45 3.93
N ASN A 280 -14.24 -3.50 3.32
CA ASN A 280 -13.00 -3.10 4.00
C ASN A 280 -12.80 -1.58 4.08
N VAL A 281 -13.49 -0.79 3.27
CA VAL A 281 -13.36 0.67 3.29
C VAL A 281 -14.29 1.26 4.35
N ASN A 282 -13.72 1.98 5.32
CA ASN A 282 -14.47 2.63 6.39
C ASN A 282 -14.02 4.10 6.52
N PRO A 283 -14.82 5.05 5.98
CA PRO A 283 -14.44 6.47 5.96
C PRO A 283 -14.15 7.07 7.34
N LEU A 284 -14.84 6.61 8.38
CA LEU A 284 -14.58 7.07 9.75
C LEU A 284 -13.23 6.56 10.26
N LYS A 285 -12.87 5.31 9.97
CA LYS A 285 -11.56 4.77 10.35
C LYS A 285 -10.45 5.50 9.60
N ASP A 286 -10.61 5.75 8.31
CA ASP A 286 -9.61 6.46 7.50
C ASP A 286 -9.36 7.87 8.05
N ALA A 287 -10.43 8.59 8.36
CA ALA A 287 -10.35 9.91 8.99
C ALA A 287 -9.63 9.89 10.35
N LEU A 288 -9.94 8.89 11.18
CA LEU A 288 -9.29 8.73 12.49
C LEU A 288 -7.80 8.37 12.35
N TYR A 289 -7.42 7.53 11.39
CA TYR A 289 -6.03 7.20 11.14
C TYR A 289 -5.25 8.41 10.59
N VAL A 290 -5.77 9.09 9.57
CA VAL A 290 -5.10 10.27 9.01
C VAL A 290 -4.96 11.36 10.07
N GLY A 291 -6.05 11.75 10.74
CA GLY A 291 -6.02 12.80 11.76
C GLY A 291 -5.16 12.40 12.97
N GLY A 292 -5.32 11.17 13.48
CA GLY A 292 -4.56 10.67 14.62
C GLY A 292 -3.06 10.63 14.38
N PHE A 293 -2.62 10.26 13.17
CA PHE A 293 -1.20 10.27 12.83
C PHE A 293 -0.68 11.65 12.42
N TYR A 294 -1.55 12.52 11.88
CA TYR A 294 -1.23 13.92 11.65
C TYR A 294 -0.84 14.62 12.96
N ILE A 295 -1.65 14.49 14.01
CA ILE A 295 -1.34 15.16 15.29
C ILE A 295 -0.05 14.62 15.92
N ILE A 296 0.22 13.31 15.78
CA ILE A 296 1.49 12.72 16.21
C ILE A 296 2.66 13.34 15.43
N GLY A 297 2.53 13.49 14.11
CA GLY A 297 3.52 14.15 13.28
C GLY A 297 3.73 15.62 13.65
N ALA A 298 2.64 16.35 13.91
CA ALA A 298 2.65 17.76 14.30
C ALA A 298 3.37 18.01 15.64
N ILE A 299 3.27 17.09 16.59
CA ILE A 299 3.91 17.23 17.91
C ILE A 299 5.44 17.20 17.82
N VAL A 300 6.01 16.41 16.91
CA VAL A 300 7.46 16.19 16.78
C VAL A 300 8.25 17.51 16.67
N PRO A 301 7.96 18.41 15.71
CA PRO A 301 8.67 19.69 15.62
C PRO A 301 8.43 20.60 16.85
N LEU A 302 7.24 20.55 17.46
CA LEU A 302 6.84 21.41 18.57
C LEU A 302 7.57 21.10 19.89
N ILE A 303 7.95 19.83 20.13
CA ILE A 303 8.62 19.41 21.37
C ILE A 303 9.84 20.27 21.67
N SER A 304 10.63 20.61 20.63
CA SER A 304 11.83 21.42 20.78
C SER A 304 11.53 22.83 21.32
N PHE A 305 10.43 23.46 20.89
CA PHE A 305 10.04 24.79 21.32
C PHE A 305 9.40 24.79 22.71
N PHE A 306 8.61 23.77 23.05
CA PHE A 306 8.11 23.61 24.43
C PHE A 306 9.25 23.44 25.44
N ILE A 307 10.22 22.57 25.15
CA ILE A 307 11.41 22.40 25.99
C ILE A 307 12.22 23.70 26.04
N GLY A 308 12.40 24.35 24.89
CA GLY A 308 13.13 25.60 24.79
C GLY A 308 12.50 26.75 25.57
N SER A 309 11.17 26.78 25.70
CA SER A 309 10.46 27.72 26.56
C SER A 309 10.77 27.50 28.04
N VAL A 310 10.86 26.25 28.49
CA VAL A 310 11.16 25.92 29.89
C VAL A 310 12.62 26.21 30.24
N VAL A 311 13.55 25.82 29.37
CA VAL A 311 15.00 25.97 29.57
C VAL A 311 15.51 27.36 29.17
N LYS A 312 14.65 28.19 28.57
CA LYS A 312 14.97 29.54 28.05
C LYS A 312 16.12 29.52 27.03
N SER A 313 16.11 28.56 26.12
CA SER A 313 17.10 28.43 25.04
C SER A 313 16.80 29.38 23.88
N ASN A 314 17.80 29.63 23.03
CA ASN A 314 17.62 30.45 21.81
C ASN A 314 16.69 29.74 20.80
N THR A 315 15.75 30.49 20.23
CA THR A 315 14.78 29.98 19.24
C THR A 315 15.43 29.31 18.03
N TYR A 316 16.56 29.82 17.55
CA TYR A 316 17.29 29.21 16.43
C TYR A 316 17.86 27.84 16.76
N TYR A 317 18.31 27.60 17.99
CA TYR A 317 18.76 26.27 18.41
C TYR A 317 17.57 25.30 18.47
N ASN A 318 16.41 25.75 18.95
CA ASN A 318 15.21 24.91 18.97
C ASN A 318 14.73 24.57 17.56
N LEU A 319 14.80 25.52 16.62
CA LEU A 319 14.52 25.25 15.20
C LEU A 319 15.45 24.17 14.62
N ILE A 320 16.75 24.22 14.92
CA ILE A 320 17.68 23.18 14.45
C ILE A 320 17.31 21.81 15.01
N ILE A 321 16.99 21.73 16.32
CA ILE A 321 16.54 20.49 16.95
C ILE A 321 15.23 19.99 16.32
N SER A 322 14.27 20.89 16.08
CA SER A 322 13.02 20.60 15.37
C SER A 322 13.29 19.98 14.01
N VAL A 323 14.15 20.60 13.19
CA VAL A 323 14.52 20.10 11.87
C VAL A 323 15.14 18.71 11.96
N VAL A 324 16.08 18.49 12.88
CA VAL A 324 16.75 17.18 13.05
C VAL A 324 15.75 16.09 13.44
N LEU A 325 14.87 16.37 14.40
CA LEU A 325 13.83 15.43 14.82
C LEU A 325 12.86 15.12 13.67
N THR A 326 12.38 16.13 12.96
CA THR A 326 11.48 15.94 11.83
C THR A 326 12.15 15.17 10.69
N VAL A 327 13.40 15.48 10.33
CA VAL A 327 14.18 14.74 9.31
C VAL A 327 14.32 13.26 9.69
N PHE A 328 14.59 12.97 10.96
CA PHE A 328 14.69 11.60 11.45
C PHE A 328 13.36 10.85 11.28
N VAL A 329 12.24 11.43 11.71
CA VAL A 329 10.92 10.79 11.60
C VAL A 329 10.49 10.65 10.14
N ILE A 330 10.66 11.69 9.31
CA ILE A 330 10.36 11.66 7.86
C ILE A 330 11.18 10.55 7.17
N SER A 331 12.41 10.32 7.59
CA SER A 331 13.24 9.25 7.02
C SER A 331 12.67 7.87 7.33
N ILE A 332 12.16 7.66 8.55
CA ILE A 332 11.53 6.39 8.96
C ILE A 332 10.23 6.17 8.20
N THR A 333 9.35 7.17 8.15
CA THR A 333 8.07 7.07 7.44
C THR A 333 8.25 6.88 5.94
N SER A 334 9.18 7.63 5.34
CA SER A 334 9.50 7.52 3.92
C SER A 334 10.11 6.17 3.58
N LEU A 335 10.85 5.54 4.49
CA LEU A 335 11.33 4.17 4.31
C LEU A 335 10.17 3.16 4.22
N ILE A 336 9.13 3.33 5.05
CA ILE A 336 7.93 2.46 5.04
C ILE A 336 7.23 2.57 3.67
N ILE A 337 7.03 3.78 3.15
CA ILE A 337 6.43 3.96 1.82
C ILE A 337 7.35 3.42 0.73
N ALA A 338 8.65 3.68 0.81
CA ALA A 338 9.59 3.29 -0.23
C ALA A 338 9.67 1.78 -0.39
N LEU A 339 9.57 1.01 0.70
CA LEU A 339 9.52 -0.45 0.65
C LEU A 339 8.27 -1.00 -0.02
N ASN A 340 7.18 -0.28 0.12
CA ASN A 340 5.94 -0.52 -0.59
C ASN A 340 6.03 -0.05 -2.06
N SER A 341 6.97 0.80 -2.42
CA SER A 341 7.10 1.32 -3.79
C SER A 341 8.12 0.54 -4.64
N ASN A 342 8.02 0.69 -5.97
CA ASN A 342 9.06 0.23 -6.89
C ASN A 342 10.30 1.15 -6.91
N GLU A 343 10.31 2.22 -6.13
CA GLU A 343 11.42 3.17 -6.08
C GLU A 343 12.50 2.73 -5.07
N SER A 344 13.76 3.12 -5.31
CA SER A 344 14.84 2.86 -4.35
C SER A 344 14.61 3.67 -3.06
N PRO A 345 14.79 3.09 -1.85
CA PRO A 345 14.61 3.80 -0.58
C PRO A 345 15.36 5.13 -0.47
N ALA A 346 16.63 5.15 -0.89
CA ALA A 346 17.45 6.35 -0.81
C ALA A 346 16.87 7.53 -1.62
N LYS A 347 16.38 7.25 -2.83
CA LYS A 347 15.79 8.27 -3.72
C LYS A 347 14.46 8.80 -3.19
N TYR A 348 13.63 7.90 -2.63
CA TYR A 348 12.35 8.30 -2.06
C TYR A 348 12.54 9.19 -0.82
N ILE A 349 13.43 8.76 0.09
CA ILE A 349 13.76 9.51 1.31
C ILE A 349 14.38 10.86 0.95
N SER A 350 15.35 10.91 0.02
CA SER A 350 15.98 12.18 -0.36
C SER A 350 14.98 13.16 -0.96
N ARG A 351 14.07 12.71 -1.83
CA ARG A 351 12.99 13.54 -2.37
C ARG A 351 12.11 14.09 -1.26
N ALA A 352 11.66 13.24 -0.34
CA ALA A 352 10.80 13.66 0.77
C ALA A 352 11.50 14.72 1.65
N LEU A 353 12.77 14.51 2.00
CA LEU A 353 13.55 15.46 2.78
C LEU A 353 13.78 16.79 2.05
N ILE A 354 14.12 16.76 0.76
CA ILE A 354 14.33 17.98 -0.04
C ILE A 354 13.06 18.81 -0.07
N LEU A 355 11.91 18.20 -0.36
CA LEU A 355 10.62 18.90 -0.40
C LEU A 355 10.27 19.50 0.97
N SER A 356 10.47 18.74 2.04
CA SER A 356 10.16 19.16 3.42
C SER A 356 11.04 20.32 3.89
N LEU A 357 12.36 20.22 3.66
CA LEU A 357 13.32 21.26 4.03
C LEU A 357 13.15 22.52 3.17
N THR A 358 12.76 22.36 1.90
CA THR A 358 12.45 23.50 1.03
C THR A 358 11.23 24.25 1.55
N ALA A 359 10.16 23.55 1.93
CA ALA A 359 8.98 24.18 2.53
C ALA A 359 9.35 24.99 3.78
N ALA A 360 10.11 24.38 4.70
CA ALA A 360 10.57 25.04 5.92
C ALA A 360 11.50 26.24 5.66
N LEU A 361 12.40 26.14 4.67
CA LEU A 361 13.27 27.24 4.30
C LEU A 361 12.47 28.41 3.70
N VAL A 362 11.54 28.13 2.80
CA VAL A 362 10.70 29.16 2.18
C VAL A 362 9.87 29.89 3.23
N THR A 363 9.21 29.17 4.13
CA THR A 363 8.42 29.80 5.20
C THR A 363 9.29 30.59 6.17
N PHE A 364 10.47 30.08 6.55
CA PHE A 364 11.44 30.83 7.35
C PHE A 364 11.81 32.16 6.69
N LEU A 365 12.13 32.16 5.39
CA LEU A 365 12.46 33.37 4.65
C LEU A 365 11.28 34.35 4.59
N VAL A 366 10.05 33.85 4.43
CA VAL A 366 8.83 34.67 4.48
C VAL A 366 8.67 35.31 5.86
N GLY A 367 8.84 34.54 6.94
CA GLY A 367 8.79 35.06 8.31
C GLY A 367 9.86 36.11 8.58
N HIS A 368 11.09 35.84 8.13
CA HIS A 368 12.20 36.78 8.25
C HIS A 368 11.95 38.07 7.48
N ALA A 369 11.48 37.98 6.24
CA ALA A 369 11.09 39.14 5.46
C ALA A 369 9.97 39.93 6.17
N ALA A 370 8.96 39.25 6.71
CA ALA A 370 7.89 39.90 7.46
C ALA A 370 8.43 40.67 8.68
N SER A 371 9.38 40.11 9.45
CA SER A 371 10.00 40.83 10.57
C SER A 371 10.73 42.11 10.12
N VAL A 372 11.50 42.02 9.04
CA VAL A 372 12.24 43.17 8.50
C VAL A 372 11.31 44.27 7.97
N TYR A 373 10.29 43.91 7.18
CA TYR A 373 9.43 44.88 6.51
C TYR A 373 8.31 45.44 7.38
N LEU A 374 7.76 44.62 8.29
CA LEU A 374 6.68 45.05 9.18
C LEU A 374 7.19 45.59 10.52
N HIS A 375 8.51 45.61 10.73
CA HIS A 375 9.16 45.96 11.99
C HIS A 375 8.60 45.17 13.19
N LEU A 376 8.24 43.91 12.96
CA LEU A 376 7.81 43.00 14.03
C LEU A 376 9.04 42.66 14.86
N VAL A 377 9.19 43.33 15.99
CA VAL A 377 10.11 42.95 17.07
C VAL A 377 9.25 42.32 18.16
N ILE A 378 9.02 41.02 18.07
CA ILE A 378 8.25 40.24 19.05
C ILE A 378 9.08 39.06 19.55
#